data_AF-A0A964X096-F1
#
_entry.id   AF-A0A964X096-F1
#
_cell.length_a   1.000
_cell.length_b   1.000
_cell.length_c   1.000
_cell.angle_alpha   90.00
_cell.angle_beta   90.00
_cell.angle_gamma   90.00
#
_symmetry.space_group_name_H-M   'P 1'
#
loop_
_entity.id
_entity.type
_entity.pdbx_description
1 polymer ?
#
loop_
_entity_poly.entity_id
_entity_poly.type
_entity_poly.pdbx_seq_one_letter_code
_entity_poly.pdbx_strand_id
1 'polypeptide(L)'
;MAADGGPSRGDSVGLLVEIARRYFIENETQDTIARALSLSRMKVNRLLREAQEEGLVEIRVRLHSSQTRDLEAAFARRFGLRHLLVAPEASAPVRQRAAVAGLVSNFLESTLRENAVVAIGMGRNVAAVAAAQAGRGFDGIEWVSASGGASEAGEEGNADHICRAFARRFGGTATTLYAPAYVPDPALREALMRHETVRRTLNRARGADVAIMGIGDLGPDSHMARMGWFSPDEIRQAQAEGVVGDLMGYDFFTLSGEARNERLGGRVIGLGREDLARIGCTIAVAAEPSKVTAILGALRTGVIDVLATSAPNCRAVLDLALQQDAAPIGTARRPHPEENT
;
A
#
# COMPACT_ATOMS: atom_id res chain seq x y z
N MET A 1 23.58 3.36 -58.83
CA MET A 1 22.66 3.54 -57.69
C MET A 1 23.04 2.52 -56.63
N ALA A 2 23.93 2.91 -55.71
CA ALA A 2 24.31 2.07 -54.57
C ALA A 2 23.31 2.36 -53.44
N ALA A 3 22.65 1.32 -52.95
CA ALA A 3 21.75 1.39 -51.81
C ALA A 3 22.58 1.61 -50.53
N ASP A 4 22.38 2.75 -49.89
CA ASP A 4 22.96 3.13 -48.61
C ASP A 4 22.26 2.37 -47.48
N GLY A 5 22.90 1.28 -47.03
CA GLY A 5 22.43 0.41 -45.95
C GLY A 5 22.82 0.96 -44.58
N GLY A 6 22.22 2.07 -44.16
CA GLY A 6 22.30 2.51 -42.77
C GLY A 6 21.65 1.49 -41.83
N PRO A 7 22.19 1.25 -40.62
CA PRO A 7 21.66 0.24 -39.71
C PRO A 7 20.19 0.53 -39.38
N SER A 8 19.37 -0.52 -39.42
CA SER A 8 17.95 -0.39 -39.11
C SER A 8 17.78 -0.02 -37.63
N ARG A 9 16.67 0.63 -37.28
CA ARG A 9 16.37 1.01 -35.88
C ARG A 9 16.40 -0.20 -34.93
N GLY A 10 16.12 -1.41 -35.43
CA GLY A 10 16.21 -2.66 -34.68
C GLY A 10 17.64 -3.13 -34.40
N ASP A 11 18.59 -2.86 -35.32
CA ASP A 11 20.00 -3.20 -35.13
C ASP A 11 20.65 -2.32 -34.03
N SER A 12 20.19 -1.07 -33.91
CA SER A 12 20.64 -0.15 -32.85
C SER A 12 20.17 -0.60 -31.46
N VAL A 13 18.91 -1.02 -31.30
CA VAL A 13 18.39 -1.52 -30.01
C VAL A 13 19.07 -2.82 -29.61
N GLY A 14 19.27 -3.74 -30.56
CA GLY A 14 19.99 -5.00 -30.30
C GLY A 14 21.41 -4.78 -29.77
N LEU A 15 22.13 -3.80 -30.32
CA LEU A 15 23.47 -3.44 -29.85
C LEU A 15 23.45 -2.83 -28.44
N LEU A 16 22.47 -1.98 -28.11
CA LEU A 16 22.31 -1.40 -26.77
C LEU A 16 22.07 -2.49 -25.72
N VAL A 17 21.17 -3.44 -26.02
CA VAL A 17 20.85 -4.58 -25.13
C VAL A 17 22.08 -5.47 -24.94
N GLU A 18 22.81 -5.81 -25.99
CA GLU A 18 23.99 -6.68 -25.87
C GLU A 18 25.09 -6.01 -25.04
N ILE A 19 25.40 -4.74 -25.29
CA ILE A 19 26.39 -4.00 -24.50
C ILE A 19 25.97 -3.91 -23.03
N ALA A 20 24.68 -3.64 -22.76
CA ALA A 20 24.14 -3.59 -21.42
C ALA A 20 24.22 -4.96 -20.70
N ARG A 21 23.86 -6.05 -21.39
CA ARG A 21 23.92 -7.43 -20.89
C ARG A 21 25.35 -7.80 -20.50
N ARG A 22 26.32 -7.60 -21.39
CA ARG A 22 27.74 -7.91 -21.10
C ARG A 22 28.29 -7.10 -19.93
N TYR A 23 27.92 -5.82 -19.83
CA TYR A 23 28.41 -4.95 -18.75
C TYR A 23 27.73 -5.24 -17.41
N PHE A 24 26.39 -5.25 -17.36
CA PHE A 24 25.64 -5.32 -16.09
C PHE A 24 25.35 -6.74 -15.61
N ILE A 25 25.28 -7.73 -16.51
CA ILE A 25 24.96 -9.13 -16.16
C ILE A 25 26.24 -9.97 -16.15
N GLU A 26 27.06 -9.88 -17.21
CA GLU A 26 28.29 -10.68 -17.33
C GLU A 26 29.51 -10.04 -16.64
N ASN A 27 29.36 -8.81 -16.12
CA ASN A 27 30.40 -8.05 -15.43
C ASN A 27 31.68 -7.82 -16.26
N GLU A 28 31.55 -7.75 -17.59
CA GLU A 28 32.68 -7.41 -18.44
C GLU A 28 33.07 -5.94 -18.32
N THR A 29 34.37 -5.66 -18.41
CA THR A 29 34.85 -4.27 -18.46
C THR A 29 34.48 -3.61 -19.79
N GLN A 30 34.28 -2.29 -19.78
CA GLN A 30 34.03 -1.53 -21.02
C GLN A 30 35.15 -1.72 -22.06
N ASP A 31 36.39 -1.96 -21.63
CA ASP A 31 37.53 -2.22 -22.52
C ASP A 31 37.50 -3.63 -23.13
N THR A 32 36.95 -4.62 -22.41
CA THR A 32 36.70 -5.96 -22.96
C THR A 32 35.59 -5.91 -24.02
N ILE A 33 34.48 -5.24 -23.70
CA ILE A 33 33.34 -5.06 -24.60
C ILE A 33 33.75 -4.27 -25.85
N ALA A 34 34.52 -3.19 -25.67
CA ALA A 34 35.04 -2.37 -26.76
C ALA A 34 35.86 -3.18 -27.77
N ARG A 35 36.80 -4.01 -27.28
CA ARG A 35 37.61 -4.89 -28.14
C ARG A 35 36.78 -5.96 -28.85
N ALA A 36 35.87 -6.61 -28.12
CA ALA A 36 35.06 -7.68 -28.68
C ALA A 36 34.09 -7.20 -29.78
N LEU A 37 33.58 -5.96 -29.66
CA LEU A 37 32.64 -5.38 -30.62
C LEU A 37 33.29 -4.41 -31.62
N SER A 38 34.62 -4.29 -31.62
CA SER A 38 35.36 -3.32 -32.45
C SER A 38 34.87 -1.87 -32.30
N LEU A 39 34.56 -1.48 -31.07
CA LEU A 39 34.11 -0.14 -30.69
C LEU A 39 35.17 0.57 -29.85
N SER A 40 35.12 1.91 -29.79
CA SER A 40 35.91 2.65 -28.80
C SER A 40 35.25 2.57 -27.42
N ARG A 41 36.05 2.61 -26.34
CA ARG A 41 35.55 2.69 -24.96
C ARG A 41 34.55 3.84 -24.77
N MET A 42 34.83 4.98 -25.40
CA MET A 42 33.94 6.15 -25.39
C MET A 42 32.57 5.84 -26.02
N LYS A 43 32.55 5.08 -27.12
CA LYS A 43 31.31 4.67 -27.77
C LYS A 43 30.53 3.65 -26.93
N VAL A 44 31.21 2.70 -26.28
CA VAL A 44 30.57 1.77 -25.32
C VAL A 44 29.96 2.54 -24.14
N ASN A 45 30.67 3.51 -23.57
CA ASN A 45 30.13 4.33 -22.48
C ASN A 45 28.88 5.13 -22.89
N ARG A 46 28.90 5.72 -24.10
CA ARG A 46 27.75 6.45 -24.65
C ARG A 46 26.55 5.52 -24.85
N LEU A 47 26.76 4.33 -25.42
CA LEU A 47 25.72 3.33 -25.66
C LEU A 47 25.14 2.77 -24.35
N LEU A 48 25.95 2.60 -23.29
CA LEU A 48 25.44 2.23 -21.97
C LEU A 48 24.53 3.31 -21.36
N ARG A 49 24.82 4.60 -21.59
CA ARG A 49 23.93 5.70 -21.16
C ARG A 49 22.66 5.74 -21.99
N GLU A 50 22.78 5.61 -23.30
CA GLU A 50 21.65 5.56 -24.23
C GLU A 50 20.70 4.41 -23.86
N ALA A 51 21.23 3.23 -23.50
CA ALA A 51 20.41 2.12 -23.01
C ALA A 51 19.66 2.44 -21.70
N GLN A 52 20.21 3.30 -20.82
CA GLN A 52 19.50 3.76 -19.63
C GLN A 52 18.44 4.82 -19.98
N GLU A 53 18.77 5.76 -20.86
CA GLU A 53 17.88 6.83 -21.31
C GLU A 53 16.66 6.30 -22.08
N GLU A 54 16.84 5.23 -22.87
CA GLU A 54 15.76 4.52 -23.56
C GLU A 54 14.99 3.56 -22.64
N GLY A 55 15.38 3.41 -21.37
CA GLY A 55 14.73 2.53 -20.41
C GLY A 55 14.99 1.04 -20.63
N LEU A 56 15.98 0.68 -21.46
CA LEU A 56 16.43 -0.70 -21.66
C LEU A 56 17.21 -1.24 -20.45
N VAL A 57 17.73 -0.34 -19.59
CA VAL A 57 18.43 -0.66 -18.34
C VAL A 57 17.86 0.16 -17.19
N GLU A 58 17.32 -0.51 -16.17
CA GLU A 58 16.96 0.08 -14.88
C GLU A 58 17.99 -0.31 -13.82
N ILE A 59 18.73 0.67 -13.27
CA ILE A 59 19.66 0.41 -12.15
C ILE A 59 18.93 0.68 -10.83
N ARG A 60 18.66 -0.39 -10.08
CA ARG A 60 18.00 -0.31 -8.77
C ARG A 60 18.99 -0.57 -7.64
N VAL A 61 19.45 0.49 -6.97
CA VAL A 61 20.34 0.39 -5.81
C VAL A 61 19.52 0.13 -4.55
N ARG A 62 19.64 -1.08 -3.97
CA ARG A 62 19.01 -1.41 -2.69
C ARG A 62 19.86 -0.91 -1.53
N LEU A 63 19.57 0.28 -1.02
CA LEU A 63 20.21 0.84 0.17
C LEU A 63 19.78 0.08 1.43
N HIS A 64 20.49 -1.00 1.78
CA HIS A 64 20.30 -1.70 3.05
C HIS A 64 21.14 -1.04 4.16
N SER A 65 20.73 0.17 4.56
CA SER A 65 21.36 0.83 5.69
C SER A 65 21.15 0.02 6.98
N SER A 66 22.10 0.05 7.92
CA SER A 66 21.91 -0.54 9.26
C SER A 66 20.64 -0.01 9.93
N GLN A 67 20.32 1.26 9.72
CA GLN A 67 19.13 1.91 10.25
C GLN A 67 17.83 1.24 9.80
N THR A 68 17.74 0.78 8.55
CA THR A 68 16.54 0.07 8.06
C THR A 68 16.36 -1.26 8.79
N ARG A 69 17.45 -2.01 9.01
CA ARG A 69 17.41 -3.28 9.76
C ARG A 69 17.02 -3.08 11.22
N ASP A 70 17.50 -2.01 11.83
CA ASP A 70 17.16 -1.68 13.22
C ASP A 70 15.67 -1.35 13.36
N LEU A 71 15.10 -0.62 12.39
CA LEU A 71 13.66 -0.34 12.32
C LEU A 71 12.85 -1.63 12.11
N GLU A 72 13.23 -2.47 11.14
CA GLU A 72 12.56 -3.76 10.89
C GLU A 72 12.54 -4.62 12.15
N ALA A 73 13.69 -4.78 12.82
CA ALA A 73 13.80 -5.56 14.06
C ALA A 73 12.99 -4.96 15.21
N ALA A 74 12.93 -3.63 15.33
CA ALA A 74 12.13 -2.96 16.35
C ALA A 74 10.63 -3.18 16.12
N PHE A 75 10.15 -3.04 14.88
CA PHE A 75 8.74 -3.26 14.54
C PHE A 75 8.33 -4.73 14.69
N ALA A 76 9.19 -5.67 14.26
CA ALA A 76 8.95 -7.10 14.45
C ALA A 76 8.82 -7.45 15.94
N ARG A 77 9.76 -7.00 16.78
CA ARG A 77 9.72 -7.28 18.23
C ARG A 77 8.52 -6.65 18.93
N ARG A 78 8.14 -5.43 18.55
CA ARG A 78 7.14 -4.65 19.29
C ARG A 78 5.70 -4.90 18.82
N PHE A 79 5.51 -5.15 17.53
CA PHE A 79 4.18 -5.28 16.93
C PHE A 79 3.93 -6.65 16.31
N GLY A 80 4.90 -7.58 16.32
CA GLY A 80 4.75 -8.89 15.68
C GLY A 80 4.71 -8.82 14.14
N LEU A 81 5.12 -7.69 13.56
CA LEU A 81 5.03 -7.43 12.13
C LEU A 81 5.97 -8.36 11.35
N ARG A 82 5.45 -9.06 10.34
CA ARG A 82 6.25 -9.99 9.51
C ARG A 82 7.25 -9.27 8.63
N HIS A 83 6.82 -8.18 7.99
CA HIS A 83 7.69 -7.37 7.13
C HIS A 83 7.41 -5.87 7.30
N LEU A 84 8.48 -5.09 7.44
CA LEU A 84 8.42 -3.62 7.38
C LEU A 84 9.13 -3.16 6.11
N LEU A 85 8.39 -2.52 5.20
CA LEU A 85 8.92 -1.95 3.98
C LEU A 85 9.12 -0.44 4.18
N VAL A 86 10.38 -0.03 4.37
CA VAL A 86 10.72 1.36 4.74
C VAL A 86 11.28 2.14 3.56
N ALA A 87 10.54 3.15 3.11
CA ALA A 87 11.05 4.11 2.14
C ALA A 87 11.89 5.18 2.86
N PRO A 88 13.03 5.61 2.28
CA PRO A 88 13.71 6.80 2.79
C PRO A 88 12.79 8.02 2.71
N GLU A 89 13.16 9.06 3.47
CA GLU A 89 12.45 10.34 3.38
C GLU A 89 12.63 10.96 1.99
N ALA A 90 11.52 11.41 1.41
CA ALA A 90 11.48 12.08 0.13
C ALA A 90 11.10 13.55 0.30
N SER A 91 11.54 14.38 -0.63
CA SER A 91 11.37 15.85 -0.57
C SER A 91 9.92 16.35 -0.67
N ALA A 92 8.96 15.49 -1.04
CA ALA A 92 7.57 15.88 -1.26
C ALA A 92 6.60 14.71 -0.99
N PRO A 93 5.37 14.97 -0.51
CA PRO A 93 4.40 13.92 -0.19
C PRO A 93 4.08 12.97 -1.36
N VAL A 94 3.97 13.51 -2.59
CA VAL A 94 3.71 12.69 -3.79
C VAL A 94 4.88 11.74 -4.08
N ARG A 95 6.12 12.24 -3.95
CA ARG A 95 7.32 11.41 -4.11
C ARG A 95 7.46 10.38 -2.99
N GLN A 96 7.11 10.74 -1.76
CA GLN A 96 7.09 9.80 -0.63
C GLN A 96 6.09 8.66 -0.90
N ARG A 97 4.88 9.00 -1.37
CA ARG A 97 3.85 8.02 -1.75
C ARG A 97 4.36 7.07 -2.83
N ALA A 98 4.97 7.61 -3.89
CA ALA A 98 5.53 6.80 -4.97
C ALA A 98 6.67 5.88 -4.50
N ALA A 99 7.56 6.38 -3.62
CA ALA A 99 8.65 5.59 -3.05
C ALA A 99 8.14 4.42 -2.20
N VAL A 100 7.15 4.67 -1.33
CA VAL A 100 6.49 3.61 -0.54
C VAL A 100 5.77 2.61 -1.45
N ALA A 101 5.05 3.10 -2.47
CA ALA A 101 4.35 2.26 -3.42
C ALA A 101 5.29 1.33 -4.22
N GLY A 102 6.46 1.83 -4.64
CA GLY A 102 7.47 1.03 -5.31
C GLY A 102 8.01 -0.12 -4.45
N LEU A 103 8.12 0.07 -3.12
CA LEU A 103 8.49 -1.03 -2.23
C LEU A 103 7.44 -2.12 -2.19
N VAL A 104 6.16 -1.76 -2.15
CA VAL A 104 5.06 -2.74 -2.20
C VAL A 104 5.04 -3.45 -3.54
N SER A 105 5.21 -2.75 -4.66
CA SER A 105 5.30 -3.36 -5.99
C SER A 105 6.40 -4.44 -6.04
N ASN A 106 7.59 -4.11 -5.54
CA ASN A 106 8.72 -5.04 -5.52
C ASN A 106 8.49 -6.23 -4.57
N PHE A 107 7.79 -5.98 -3.47
CA PHE A 107 7.39 -7.03 -2.55
C PHE A 107 6.41 -8.00 -3.23
N LEU A 108 5.41 -7.50 -3.95
CA LEU A 108 4.49 -8.33 -4.73
C LEU A 108 5.25 -9.13 -5.81
N GLU A 109 6.12 -8.49 -6.59
CA GLU A 109 6.91 -9.16 -7.66
C GLU A 109 7.73 -10.36 -7.16
N SER A 110 8.18 -10.30 -5.90
CA SER A 110 9.00 -11.32 -5.26
C SER A 110 8.23 -12.36 -4.45
N THR A 111 6.99 -12.08 -4.05
CA THR A 111 6.24 -12.94 -3.11
C THR A 111 4.90 -13.44 -3.64
N LEU A 112 4.26 -12.69 -4.54
CA LEU A 112 2.95 -13.05 -5.10
C LEU A 112 3.12 -14.25 -6.04
N ARG A 113 2.26 -15.25 -5.83
CA ARG A 113 2.23 -16.49 -6.62
C ARG A 113 1.21 -16.36 -7.74
N GLU A 114 1.44 -17.08 -8.83
CA GLU A 114 0.46 -17.21 -9.92
C GLU A 114 -0.86 -17.76 -9.40
N ASN A 115 -1.96 -17.39 -10.04
CA ASN A 115 -3.34 -17.76 -9.66
C ASN A 115 -3.79 -17.29 -8.27
N ALA A 116 -3.04 -16.40 -7.62
CA ALA A 116 -3.42 -15.84 -6.33
C ALA A 116 -4.61 -14.88 -6.46
N VAL A 117 -5.37 -14.78 -5.38
CA VAL A 117 -6.46 -13.82 -5.21
C VAL A 117 -5.98 -12.69 -4.31
N VAL A 118 -6.14 -11.46 -4.78
CA VAL A 118 -5.73 -10.27 -4.03
C VAL A 118 -6.93 -9.38 -3.76
N ALA A 119 -7.28 -9.23 -2.48
CA ALA A 119 -8.27 -8.29 -2.00
C ALA A 119 -7.70 -6.86 -2.01
N ILE A 120 -8.38 -5.95 -2.68
CA ILE A 120 -7.90 -4.57 -2.89
C ILE A 120 -8.85 -3.59 -2.19
N GLY A 121 -8.29 -2.83 -1.27
CA GLY A 121 -8.94 -1.70 -0.63
C GLY A 121 -8.91 -0.43 -1.46
N MET A 122 -9.28 0.65 -0.81
CA MET A 122 -9.37 1.96 -1.44
C MET A 122 -8.28 2.93 -1.01
N GLY A 123 -8.16 4.01 -1.79
CA GLY A 123 -7.38 5.19 -1.44
C GLY A 123 -6.05 5.30 -2.19
N ARG A 124 -5.56 6.54 -2.21
CA ARG A 124 -4.41 6.99 -3.00
C ARG A 124 -3.11 6.20 -2.76
N ASN A 125 -2.89 5.69 -1.55
CA ASN A 125 -1.71 4.86 -1.27
C ASN A 125 -1.78 3.51 -2.00
N VAL A 126 -2.95 2.87 -2.01
CA VAL A 126 -3.16 1.59 -2.72
C VAL A 126 -3.12 1.82 -4.23
N ALA A 127 -3.78 2.88 -4.72
CA ALA A 127 -3.73 3.27 -6.13
C ALA A 127 -2.30 3.51 -6.63
N ALA A 128 -1.45 4.14 -5.82
CA ALA A 128 -0.05 4.37 -6.17
C ALA A 128 0.75 3.08 -6.35
N VAL A 129 0.42 1.99 -5.63
CA VAL A 129 1.06 0.68 -5.82
C VAL A 129 0.80 0.14 -7.23
N ALA A 130 -0.44 0.22 -7.69
CA ALA A 130 -0.79 -0.17 -9.07
C ALA A 130 0.01 0.63 -10.10
N ALA A 131 0.21 1.93 -9.86
CA ALA A 131 0.95 2.82 -10.75
C ALA A 131 2.47 2.62 -10.72
N ALA A 132 3.01 2.09 -9.62
CA ALA A 132 4.45 1.91 -9.39
C ALA A 132 5.04 0.61 -9.97
N GLN A 133 4.21 -0.22 -10.59
CA GLN A 133 4.66 -1.42 -11.28
C GLN A 133 5.71 -1.08 -12.35
N ALA A 134 6.85 -1.78 -12.29
CA ALA A 134 7.95 -1.64 -13.23
C ALA A 134 8.47 -2.98 -13.76
N GLY A 135 8.07 -4.11 -13.15
CA GLY A 135 8.58 -5.44 -13.48
C GLY A 135 7.68 -6.27 -14.40
N ARG A 136 7.59 -7.57 -14.11
CA ARG A 136 6.79 -8.54 -14.88
C ARG A 136 5.31 -8.47 -14.54
N GLY A 137 4.47 -8.86 -15.49
CA GLY A 137 3.10 -9.27 -15.21
C GLY A 137 3.07 -10.65 -14.53
N PHE A 138 1.93 -10.98 -13.93
CA PHE A 138 1.62 -12.27 -13.34
C PHE A 138 0.48 -12.93 -14.12
N ASP A 139 0.54 -14.25 -14.21
CA ASP A 139 -0.51 -15.03 -14.84
C ASP A 139 -1.56 -15.48 -13.80
N GLY A 140 -2.83 -15.37 -14.20
CA GLY A 140 -3.96 -15.90 -13.44
C GLY A 140 -4.35 -15.13 -12.17
N ILE A 141 -3.75 -13.97 -11.87
CA ILE A 141 -4.12 -13.21 -10.67
C ILE A 141 -5.55 -12.68 -10.77
N GLU A 142 -6.29 -12.75 -9.67
CA GLU A 142 -7.59 -12.09 -9.53
C GLU A 142 -7.51 -10.94 -8.52
N TRP A 143 -7.77 -9.72 -8.99
CA TRP A 143 -7.81 -8.50 -8.17
C TRP A 143 -9.26 -8.21 -7.78
N VAL A 144 -9.62 -8.46 -6.53
CA VAL A 144 -11.01 -8.41 -6.06
C VAL A 144 -11.23 -7.18 -5.19
N SER A 145 -12.25 -6.39 -5.51
CA SER A 145 -12.62 -5.23 -4.70
C SER A 145 -13.11 -5.65 -3.32
N ALA A 146 -12.44 -5.18 -2.28
CA ALA A 146 -12.76 -5.49 -0.89
C ALA A 146 -13.68 -4.45 -0.23
N SER A 147 -14.13 -3.44 -0.97
CA SER A 147 -15.12 -2.45 -0.55
C SER A 147 -15.95 -1.96 -1.74
N GLY A 148 -17.10 -1.36 -1.46
CA GLY A 148 -17.95 -0.77 -2.49
C GLY A 148 -17.33 0.48 -3.12
N GLY A 149 -18.02 1.06 -4.10
CA GLY A 149 -17.62 2.29 -4.79
C GLY A 149 -18.29 3.55 -4.23
N ALA A 150 -17.57 4.68 -4.27
CA ALA A 150 -18.08 6.01 -3.92
C ALA A 150 -17.87 6.98 -5.10
N SER A 151 -18.91 7.73 -5.46
CA SER A 151 -18.87 8.71 -6.57
C SER A 151 -17.81 9.79 -6.37
N GLU A 152 -17.66 10.23 -5.13
CA GLU A 152 -16.78 11.32 -4.71
C GLU A 152 -15.30 10.91 -4.70
N ALA A 153 -15.03 9.59 -4.75
CA ALA A 153 -13.69 9.06 -4.56
C ALA A 153 -12.79 9.13 -5.79
N GLY A 154 -13.36 9.41 -6.97
CA GLY A 154 -12.60 9.48 -8.21
C GLY A 154 -11.91 8.16 -8.56
N GLU A 155 -10.95 8.20 -9.48
CA GLU A 155 -10.23 6.99 -9.91
C GLU A 155 -9.29 6.42 -8.85
N GLU A 156 -8.56 7.29 -8.14
CA GLU A 156 -7.56 6.88 -7.15
C GLU A 156 -8.14 6.51 -5.78
N GLY A 157 -9.43 6.76 -5.56
CA GLY A 157 -10.12 6.47 -4.30
C GLY A 157 -11.09 5.30 -4.37
N ASN A 158 -11.37 4.73 -5.54
CA ASN A 158 -12.32 3.63 -5.71
C ASN A 158 -11.62 2.27 -5.84
N ALA A 159 -12.00 1.30 -5.00
CA ALA A 159 -11.40 -0.04 -5.02
C ALA A 159 -11.55 -0.73 -6.38
N ASP A 160 -12.69 -0.59 -7.07
CA ASP A 160 -12.89 -1.14 -8.42
C ASP A 160 -11.90 -0.59 -9.45
N HIS A 161 -11.75 0.73 -9.49
CA HIS A 161 -10.82 1.39 -10.40
C HIS A 161 -9.37 0.97 -10.12
N ILE A 162 -9.03 0.83 -8.83
CA ILE A 162 -7.72 0.33 -8.40
C ILE A 162 -7.53 -1.12 -8.83
N CYS A 163 -8.51 -2.01 -8.66
CA CYS A 163 -8.45 -3.41 -9.14
C CYS A 163 -8.18 -3.46 -10.64
N ARG A 164 -8.87 -2.65 -11.43
CA ARG A 164 -8.66 -2.56 -12.89
C ARG A 164 -7.29 -1.99 -13.24
N ALA A 165 -6.76 -1.07 -12.44
CA ALA A 165 -5.39 -0.58 -12.61
C ALA A 165 -4.36 -1.69 -12.33
N PHE A 166 -4.54 -2.46 -11.26
CA PHE A 166 -3.72 -3.63 -10.98
C PHE A 166 -3.81 -4.66 -12.11
N ALA A 167 -5.01 -5.06 -12.55
CA ALA A 167 -5.16 -6.01 -13.66
C ALA A 167 -4.46 -5.54 -14.94
N ARG A 168 -4.51 -4.24 -15.26
CA ARG A 168 -3.83 -3.67 -16.43
C ARG A 168 -2.31 -3.65 -16.31
N ARG A 169 -1.76 -3.44 -15.10
CA ARG A 169 -0.32 -3.24 -14.89
C ARG A 169 0.41 -4.52 -14.48
N PHE A 170 -0.23 -5.34 -13.69
CA PHE A 170 0.30 -6.60 -13.17
C PHE A 170 -0.27 -7.82 -13.88
N GLY A 171 -1.19 -7.68 -14.83
CA GLY A 171 -1.87 -8.81 -15.46
C GLY A 171 -2.99 -9.37 -14.58
N GLY A 172 -3.73 -10.34 -15.13
CA GLY A 172 -4.87 -10.96 -14.46
C GLY A 172 -6.21 -10.27 -14.69
N THR A 173 -7.19 -10.57 -13.84
CA THR A 173 -8.58 -10.09 -13.96
C THR A 173 -8.96 -9.21 -12.79
N ALA A 174 -9.96 -8.33 -12.98
CA ALA A 174 -10.50 -7.48 -11.92
C ALA A 174 -11.95 -7.89 -11.62
N THR A 175 -12.26 -8.11 -10.35
CA THR A 175 -13.60 -8.46 -9.87
C THR A 175 -14.18 -7.30 -9.05
N THR A 176 -15.21 -6.66 -9.59
CA THR A 176 -15.90 -5.51 -8.98
C THR A 176 -16.87 -5.93 -7.89
N LEU A 177 -16.93 -5.15 -6.81
CA LEU A 177 -18.03 -5.20 -5.85
C LEU A 177 -19.14 -4.23 -6.27
N TYR A 178 -20.25 -4.75 -6.77
CA TYR A 178 -21.39 -3.94 -7.21
C TYR A 178 -22.27 -3.51 -6.03
N ALA A 179 -21.74 -2.60 -5.21
CA ALA A 179 -22.44 -1.98 -4.08
C ALA A 179 -21.88 -0.57 -3.80
N PRO A 180 -22.67 0.34 -3.20
CA PRO A 180 -22.14 1.59 -2.68
C PRO A 180 -21.11 1.31 -1.56
N ALA A 181 -20.06 2.11 -1.46
CA ALA A 181 -19.08 2.00 -0.39
C ALA A 181 -19.70 2.32 0.97
N TYR A 182 -20.60 3.31 1.01
CA TYR A 182 -21.18 3.86 2.22
C TYR A 182 -22.71 3.94 2.08
N VAL A 183 -23.40 3.55 3.16
CA VAL A 183 -24.85 3.73 3.34
C VAL A 183 -25.11 4.20 4.77
N PRO A 184 -25.79 5.34 5.00
CA PRO A 184 -26.02 5.86 6.35
C PRO A 184 -26.86 4.92 7.23
N ASP A 185 -27.78 4.16 6.62
CA ASP A 185 -28.69 3.25 7.31
C ASP A 185 -28.04 1.85 7.50
N PRO A 186 -27.78 1.43 8.75
CA PRO A 186 -27.24 0.10 9.04
C PRO A 186 -28.15 -1.04 8.58
N ALA A 187 -29.47 -0.86 8.57
CA ALA A 187 -30.40 -1.90 8.12
C ALA A 187 -30.28 -2.13 6.61
N LEU A 188 -30.19 -1.06 5.82
CA LEU A 188 -29.88 -1.14 4.39
C LEU A 188 -28.51 -1.77 4.14
N ARG A 189 -27.51 -1.41 4.93
CA ARG A 189 -26.18 -2.04 4.84
C ARG A 189 -26.29 -3.56 4.99
N GLU A 190 -26.96 -4.03 6.04
CA GLU A 190 -27.13 -5.45 6.31
C GLU A 190 -27.93 -6.16 5.20
N ALA A 191 -28.94 -5.51 4.64
CA ALA A 191 -29.67 -6.03 3.48
C ALA A 191 -28.75 -6.19 2.25
N LEU A 192 -27.90 -5.20 1.96
CA LEU A 192 -26.94 -5.26 0.86
C LEU A 192 -25.85 -6.30 1.10
N MET A 193 -25.33 -6.44 2.32
CA MET A 193 -24.34 -7.46 2.68
C MET A 193 -24.88 -8.89 2.49
N ARG A 194 -26.20 -9.10 2.63
CA ARG A 194 -26.88 -10.38 2.35
C ARG A 194 -27.26 -10.59 0.88
N HIS A 195 -27.27 -9.53 0.07
CA HIS A 195 -27.61 -9.64 -1.35
C HIS A 195 -26.59 -10.52 -2.08
N GLU A 196 -27.06 -11.47 -2.88
CA GLU A 196 -26.22 -12.54 -3.44
C GLU A 196 -25.01 -12.03 -4.23
N THR A 197 -25.22 -11.02 -5.08
CA THR A 197 -24.14 -10.41 -5.88
C THR A 197 -23.05 -9.80 -5.00
N VAL A 198 -23.42 -9.12 -3.92
CA VAL A 198 -22.48 -8.46 -2.99
C VAL A 198 -21.77 -9.52 -2.17
N ARG A 199 -22.53 -10.45 -1.60
CA ARG A 199 -22.05 -11.56 -0.78
C ARG A 199 -21.03 -12.42 -1.53
N ARG A 200 -21.28 -12.73 -2.82
CA ARG A 200 -20.38 -13.54 -3.65
C ARG A 200 -19.01 -12.87 -3.81
N THR A 201 -18.97 -11.58 -4.17
CA THR A 201 -17.70 -10.86 -4.31
C THR A 201 -16.98 -10.71 -2.97
N LEU A 202 -17.69 -10.36 -1.89
CA LEU A 202 -17.08 -10.26 -0.56
C LEU A 202 -16.55 -11.61 -0.07
N ASN A 203 -17.25 -12.72 -0.32
CA ASN A 203 -16.74 -14.05 0.01
C ASN A 203 -15.48 -14.40 -0.78
N ARG A 204 -15.39 -13.99 -2.05
CA ARG A 204 -14.17 -14.14 -2.83
C ARG A 204 -13.03 -13.33 -2.24
N ALA A 205 -13.28 -12.09 -1.83
CA ALA A 205 -12.29 -11.23 -1.17
C ALA A 205 -11.87 -11.76 0.23
N ARG A 206 -12.78 -12.35 1.01
CA ARG A 206 -12.48 -13.02 2.29
C ARG A 206 -11.54 -14.20 2.15
N GLY A 207 -11.64 -14.91 1.03
CA GLY A 207 -10.77 -16.04 0.70
C GLY A 207 -9.51 -15.64 -0.05
N ALA A 208 -9.13 -14.36 -0.04
CA ALA A 208 -7.93 -13.89 -0.72
C ALA A 208 -6.64 -14.39 -0.05
N ASP A 209 -5.60 -14.59 -0.86
CA ASP A 209 -4.26 -14.91 -0.38
C ASP A 209 -3.57 -13.68 0.20
N VAL A 210 -3.84 -12.51 -0.39
CA VAL A 210 -3.26 -11.22 -0.03
C VAL A 210 -4.34 -10.15 0.06
N ALA A 211 -4.25 -9.24 1.02
CA ALA A 211 -5.01 -7.99 1.04
C ALA A 211 -4.05 -6.80 0.93
N ILE A 212 -4.39 -5.80 0.12
CA ILE A 212 -3.66 -4.54 0.04
C ILE A 212 -4.62 -3.41 0.41
N MET A 213 -4.28 -2.66 1.45
CA MET A 213 -5.15 -1.62 1.98
C MET A 213 -4.38 -0.39 2.46
N GLY A 214 -5.07 0.75 2.48
CA GLY A 214 -4.58 1.95 3.15
C GLY A 214 -4.95 1.96 4.62
N ILE A 215 -4.23 2.76 5.42
CA ILE A 215 -4.65 3.11 6.78
C ILE A 215 -5.31 4.49 6.73
N GLY A 216 -6.55 4.58 7.23
CA GLY A 216 -7.29 5.83 7.33
C GLY A 216 -7.02 6.55 8.66
N ASP A 217 -7.00 7.88 8.61
CA ASP A 217 -6.93 8.77 9.77
C ASP A 217 -8.28 9.46 9.99
N LEU A 218 -8.54 9.92 11.21
CA LEU A 218 -9.80 10.60 11.56
C LEU A 218 -9.72 12.13 11.55
N GLY A 219 -8.80 12.71 10.77
CA GLY A 219 -8.67 14.16 10.67
C GLY A 219 -9.83 14.83 9.91
N PRO A 220 -10.01 16.17 10.06
CA PRO A 220 -10.97 16.93 9.27
C PRO A 220 -10.66 16.87 7.76
N ASP A 221 -9.39 16.63 7.40
CA ASP A 221 -8.93 16.45 6.02
C ASP A 221 -8.84 14.97 5.60
N SER A 222 -9.34 14.05 6.41
CA SER A 222 -9.33 12.61 6.13
C SER A 222 -10.06 12.28 4.84
N HIS A 223 -9.74 11.10 4.29
CA HIS A 223 -10.41 10.63 3.08
C HIS A 223 -11.93 10.58 3.26
N MET A 224 -12.42 10.04 4.38
CA MET A 224 -13.85 9.90 4.64
C MET A 224 -14.56 11.24 4.87
N ALA A 225 -13.88 12.21 5.50
CA ALA A 225 -14.40 13.57 5.61
C ALA A 225 -14.57 14.21 4.22
N ARG A 226 -13.59 14.03 3.33
CA ARG A 226 -13.67 14.54 1.94
C ARG A 226 -14.76 13.87 1.11
N MET A 227 -15.06 12.60 1.38
CA MET A 227 -16.18 11.90 0.74
C MET A 227 -17.55 12.28 1.33
N GLY A 228 -17.59 13.04 2.43
CA GLY A 228 -18.82 13.40 3.10
C GLY A 228 -19.56 12.21 3.73
N TRP A 229 -18.85 11.12 4.06
CA TRP A 229 -19.48 9.94 4.67
C TRP A 229 -20.00 10.23 6.07
N PHE A 230 -19.24 11.00 6.84
CA PHE A 230 -19.59 11.37 8.20
C PHE A 230 -19.61 12.89 8.34
N SER A 231 -20.53 13.39 9.15
CA SER A 231 -20.56 14.80 9.49
C SER A 231 -19.32 15.19 10.31
N PRO A 232 -18.88 16.47 10.26
CA PRO A 232 -17.81 16.95 11.13
C PRO A 232 -18.06 16.72 12.62
N ASP A 233 -19.32 16.68 13.04
CA ASP A 233 -19.70 16.43 14.43
C ASP A 233 -19.50 14.97 14.85
N GLU A 234 -19.92 14.03 14.00
CA GLU A 234 -19.68 12.60 14.20
C GLU A 234 -18.17 12.29 14.29
N ILE A 235 -17.36 12.92 13.43
CA ILE A 235 -15.89 12.77 13.46
C ILE A 235 -15.33 13.30 14.78
N ARG A 236 -15.72 14.51 15.21
CA ARG A 236 -15.25 15.10 16.49
C ARG A 236 -15.63 14.23 17.69
N GLN A 237 -16.84 13.68 17.70
CA GLN A 237 -17.30 12.82 18.79
C GLN A 237 -16.53 11.49 18.82
N ALA A 238 -16.31 10.87 17.66
CA ALA A 238 -15.49 9.66 17.57
C ALA A 238 -14.04 9.92 18.04
N GLN A 239 -13.46 11.07 17.69
CA GLN A 239 -12.16 11.48 18.19
C GLN A 239 -12.16 11.66 19.72
N ALA A 240 -13.22 12.26 20.29
CA ALA A 240 -13.37 12.41 21.75
C ALA A 240 -13.52 11.06 22.47
N GLU A 241 -14.03 10.04 21.78
CA GLU A 241 -14.10 8.64 22.23
C GLU A 241 -12.78 7.86 22.02
N GLY A 242 -11.75 8.54 21.52
CA GLY A 242 -10.39 8.01 21.37
C GLY A 242 -10.13 7.28 20.05
N VAL A 243 -11.03 7.37 19.07
CA VAL A 243 -10.79 6.82 17.73
C VAL A 243 -9.68 7.60 17.03
N VAL A 244 -8.66 6.88 16.55
CA VAL A 244 -7.49 7.48 15.88
C VAL A 244 -7.40 7.17 14.40
N GLY A 245 -8.13 6.16 13.93
CA GLY A 245 -8.11 5.74 12.54
C GLY A 245 -9.06 4.59 12.25
N ASP A 246 -9.01 4.12 11.01
CA ASP A 246 -9.81 3.02 10.51
C ASP A 246 -9.02 2.09 9.58
N LEU A 247 -9.52 0.86 9.49
CA LEU A 247 -9.17 -0.10 8.46
C LEU A 247 -10.34 -0.19 7.46
N MET A 248 -10.05 0.03 6.17
CA MET A 248 -11.00 -0.14 5.06
C MET A 248 -12.26 0.75 5.12
N GLY A 249 -12.25 1.84 5.89
CA GLY A 249 -13.43 2.66 6.19
C GLY A 249 -14.45 1.97 7.09
N TYR A 250 -14.19 0.73 7.50
CA TYR A 250 -15.16 -0.16 8.11
C TYR A 250 -14.94 -0.37 9.61
N ASP A 251 -13.68 -0.54 10.01
CA ASP A 251 -13.32 -0.91 11.38
C ASP A 251 -12.47 0.18 12.02
N PHE A 252 -13.09 0.93 12.91
CA PHE A 252 -12.49 2.06 13.62
C PHE A 252 -11.80 1.58 14.89
N PHE A 253 -10.67 2.21 15.22
CA PHE A 253 -9.85 1.78 16.35
C PHE A 253 -9.25 2.92 17.16
N THR A 254 -8.96 2.62 18.43
CA THR A 254 -8.22 3.50 19.34
C THR A 254 -6.71 3.38 19.15
N LEU A 255 -5.95 4.24 19.84
CA LEU A 255 -4.50 4.13 19.89
C LEU A 255 -4.00 2.81 20.50
N SER A 256 -4.80 2.13 21.33
CA SER A 256 -4.50 0.79 21.86
C SER A 256 -4.80 -0.33 20.86
N GLY A 257 -5.42 -0.03 19.72
CA GLY A 257 -5.85 -0.99 18.72
C GLY A 257 -7.22 -1.62 19.01
N GLU A 258 -7.91 -1.19 20.08
CA GLU A 258 -9.27 -1.66 20.39
C GLU A 258 -10.28 -1.15 19.36
N ALA A 259 -11.24 -1.98 19.00
CA ALA A 259 -12.36 -1.58 18.15
C ALA A 259 -13.26 -0.54 18.86
N ARG A 260 -13.68 0.49 18.12
CA ARG A 260 -14.59 1.55 18.57
C ARG A 260 -15.49 2.00 17.42
N ASN A 261 -16.60 1.28 17.24
CA ASN A 261 -17.47 1.36 16.08
C ASN A 261 -18.86 1.93 16.41
N GLU A 262 -19.10 2.35 17.65
CA GLU A 262 -20.42 2.68 18.20
C GLU A 262 -21.11 3.82 17.41
N ARG A 263 -20.34 4.79 16.92
CA ARG A 263 -20.86 5.92 16.14
C ARG A 263 -20.79 5.70 14.63
N LEU A 264 -19.61 5.31 14.15
CA LEU A 264 -19.27 5.35 12.72
C LEU A 264 -19.40 3.99 12.03
N GLY A 265 -19.41 2.91 12.80
CA GLY A 265 -19.44 1.55 12.30
C GLY A 265 -20.78 1.16 11.69
N GLY A 266 -20.79 0.06 10.95
CA GLY A 266 -22.02 -0.50 10.39
C GLY A 266 -22.63 0.32 9.25
N ARG A 267 -21.82 1.16 8.59
CA ARG A 267 -22.27 1.98 7.44
C ARG A 267 -21.47 1.76 6.16
N VAL A 268 -20.36 1.05 6.23
CA VAL A 268 -19.50 0.76 5.07
C VAL A 268 -19.71 -0.67 4.57
N ILE A 269 -19.77 -0.86 3.25
CA ILE A 269 -19.88 -2.17 2.62
C ILE A 269 -18.49 -2.60 2.16
N GLY A 270 -17.92 -3.59 2.85
CA GLY A 270 -16.58 -4.09 2.61
C GLY A 270 -16.15 -5.14 3.62
N LEU A 271 -14.88 -5.52 3.54
CA LEU A 271 -14.24 -6.41 4.50
C LEU A 271 -13.98 -5.68 5.83
N GLY A 272 -14.24 -6.39 6.93
CA GLY A 272 -13.88 -5.92 8.28
C GLY A 272 -12.60 -6.53 8.82
N ARG A 273 -12.20 -6.13 10.03
CA ARG A 273 -10.99 -6.63 10.70
C ARG A 273 -10.97 -8.14 10.83
N GLU A 274 -12.11 -8.76 11.15
CA GLU A 274 -12.21 -10.22 11.27
C GLU A 274 -12.04 -10.95 9.94
N ASP A 275 -12.37 -10.31 8.82
CA ASP A 275 -12.13 -10.84 7.48
C ASP A 275 -10.63 -10.74 7.16
N LEU A 276 -10.02 -9.56 7.41
CA LEU A 276 -8.60 -9.31 7.19
C LEU A 276 -7.69 -10.24 8.00
N ALA A 277 -8.06 -10.54 9.25
CA ALA A 277 -7.32 -11.45 10.12
C ALA A 277 -7.25 -12.91 9.59
N ARG A 278 -8.12 -13.29 8.64
CA ARG A 278 -8.14 -14.63 8.03
C ARG A 278 -7.39 -14.68 6.70
N ILE A 279 -7.09 -13.53 6.11
CA ILE A 279 -6.36 -13.44 4.84
C ILE A 279 -4.90 -13.82 5.08
N GLY A 280 -4.30 -14.56 4.14
CA GLY A 280 -2.97 -15.13 4.30
C GLY A 280 -1.85 -14.10 4.49
N CYS A 281 -2.02 -12.88 3.97
CA CYS A 281 -1.10 -11.75 4.13
C CYS A 281 -1.81 -10.40 3.96
N THR A 282 -1.87 -9.58 5.01
CA THR A 282 -2.44 -8.23 4.94
C THR A 282 -1.34 -7.17 4.87
N ILE A 283 -1.31 -6.45 3.75
CA ILE A 283 -0.37 -5.38 3.43
C ILE A 283 -1.05 -4.02 3.64
N ALA A 284 -0.58 -3.26 4.63
CA ALA A 284 -1.02 -1.89 4.90
C ALA A 284 -0.04 -0.87 4.31
N VAL A 285 -0.58 0.14 3.62
CA VAL A 285 0.22 1.18 2.93
C VAL A 285 -0.12 2.57 3.47
N ALA A 286 0.85 3.22 4.09
CA ALA A 286 0.69 4.55 4.68
C ALA A 286 1.93 5.41 4.46
N ALA A 287 1.84 6.46 3.62
CA ALA A 287 2.98 7.31 3.31
C ALA A 287 2.93 8.68 4.01
N GLU A 288 1.74 9.15 4.38
CA GLU A 288 1.55 10.51 4.90
C GLU A 288 2.02 10.66 6.36
N PRO A 289 2.65 11.79 6.72
CA PRO A 289 3.12 12.04 8.08
C PRO A 289 1.98 12.28 9.08
N SER A 290 0.79 12.68 8.63
CA SER A 290 -0.38 12.86 9.49
C SER A 290 -0.90 11.55 10.08
N LYS A 291 -0.44 10.39 9.60
CA LYS A 291 -0.99 9.08 9.94
C LYS A 291 -0.31 8.38 11.11
N VAL A 292 0.63 9.02 11.81
CA VAL A 292 1.43 8.35 12.87
C VAL A 292 0.56 7.68 13.94
N THR A 293 -0.47 8.36 14.45
CA THR A 293 -1.40 7.81 15.45
C THR A 293 -2.21 6.65 14.90
N ALA A 294 -2.74 6.80 13.68
CA ALA A 294 -3.49 5.77 12.97
C ALA A 294 -2.63 4.54 12.68
N ILE A 295 -1.37 4.72 12.26
CA ILE A 295 -0.42 3.62 12.01
C ILE A 295 -0.17 2.84 13.31
N LEU A 296 0.07 3.54 14.43
CA LEU A 296 0.28 2.88 15.71
C LEU A 296 -0.94 2.09 16.17
N GLY A 297 -2.13 2.68 16.12
CA GLY A 297 -3.38 2.00 16.45
C GLY A 297 -3.63 0.78 15.54
N ALA A 298 -3.41 0.93 14.23
CA ALA A 298 -3.57 -0.12 13.25
C ALA A 298 -2.62 -1.31 13.51
N LEU A 299 -1.35 -1.06 13.80
CA LEU A 299 -0.39 -2.11 14.15
C LEU A 299 -0.83 -2.90 15.39
N ARG A 300 -1.40 -2.22 16.39
CA ARG A 300 -1.88 -2.84 17.63
C ARG A 300 -3.16 -3.66 17.46
N THR A 301 -3.85 -3.55 16.32
CA THR A 301 -4.96 -4.46 15.99
C THR A 301 -4.50 -5.89 15.73
N GLY A 302 -3.21 -6.08 15.40
CA GLY A 302 -2.62 -7.39 15.12
C GLY A 302 -2.97 -7.99 13.74
N VAL A 303 -3.73 -7.29 12.89
CA VAL A 303 -4.12 -7.83 11.57
C VAL A 303 -3.16 -7.49 10.44
N ILE A 304 -2.20 -6.58 10.68
CA ILE A 304 -1.24 -6.15 9.66
C ILE A 304 -0.01 -7.05 9.71
N ASP A 305 0.26 -7.69 8.58
CA ASP A 305 1.44 -8.53 8.40
C ASP A 305 2.61 -7.77 7.80
N VAL A 306 2.29 -6.90 6.85
CA VAL A 306 3.27 -6.10 6.12
C VAL A 306 2.86 -4.64 6.22
N LEU A 307 3.74 -3.79 6.74
CA LEU A 307 3.55 -2.34 6.71
C LEU A 307 4.53 -1.71 5.73
N ALA A 308 4.01 -0.95 4.78
CA ALA A 308 4.81 -0.10 3.90
C ALA A 308 4.63 1.37 4.26
N THR A 309 5.72 2.02 4.67
CA THR A 309 5.72 3.40 5.15
C THR A 309 7.09 4.07 4.99
N SER A 310 7.22 5.31 5.46
CA SER A 310 8.46 6.10 5.40
C SER A 310 9.30 5.94 6.67
N ALA A 311 10.61 6.12 6.57
CA ALA A 311 11.52 6.11 7.73
C ALA A 311 11.14 7.17 8.79
N PRO A 312 10.74 8.40 8.45
CA PRO A 312 10.21 9.36 9.42
C PRO A 312 8.97 8.83 10.17
N ASN A 313 8.01 8.22 9.47
CA ASN A 313 6.83 7.63 10.11
C ASN A 313 7.23 6.49 11.05
N CYS A 314 8.18 5.63 10.66
CA CYS A 314 8.65 4.56 11.53
C CYS A 314 9.21 5.09 12.85
N ARG A 315 10.07 6.11 12.79
CA ARG A 315 10.65 6.74 13.99
C ARG A 315 9.57 7.37 14.86
N ALA A 316 8.68 8.15 14.26
CA ALA A 316 7.60 8.81 14.99
C ALA A 316 6.63 7.81 15.65
N VAL A 317 6.32 6.68 14.99
CA VAL A 317 5.51 5.60 15.56
C VAL A 317 6.20 4.94 16.76
N LEU A 318 7.50 4.67 16.67
CA LEU A 318 8.27 4.10 17.79
C LEU A 318 8.33 5.07 18.97
N ASP A 319 8.63 6.34 18.72
CA ASP A 319 8.67 7.38 19.76
C ASP A 319 7.32 7.53 20.46
N LEU A 320 6.23 7.60 19.68
CA LEU A 320 4.88 7.66 20.22
C LEU A 320 4.56 6.40 21.04
N ALA A 321 4.95 5.23 20.56
CA ALA A 321 4.70 3.99 21.27
C ALA A 321 5.48 3.92 22.59
N LEU A 322 6.70 4.45 22.67
CA LEU A 322 7.49 4.55 23.90
C LEU A 322 6.87 5.53 24.89
N GLN A 323 6.38 6.67 24.42
CA GLN A 323 5.69 7.65 25.26
C GLN A 323 4.43 7.07 25.90
N GLN A 324 3.68 6.24 25.16
CA GLN A 324 2.48 5.57 25.67
C GLN A 324 2.81 4.51 26.75
N ASP A 325 3.93 3.80 26.61
CA ASP A 325 4.36 2.82 27.62
C ASP A 325 4.90 3.49 28.89
N ALA A 326 5.52 4.67 28.75
CA ALA A 326 6.06 5.44 29.86
C ALA A 326 5.01 6.25 30.63
N ALA A 327 3.81 6.44 30.06
CA ALA A 327 2.72 7.09 30.76
C ALA A 327 2.27 6.21 31.94
N PRO A 328 2.28 6.73 33.19
CA PRO A 328 1.82 5.93 34.33
C PRO A 328 0.37 5.52 34.09
N ILE A 329 0.07 4.24 34.35
CA ILE A 329 -1.30 3.69 34.34
C ILE A 329 -2.13 4.61 35.24
N GLY A 330 -2.95 5.46 34.61
CA GLY A 330 -3.75 6.45 35.30
C GLY A 330 -4.60 5.76 36.37
N THR A 331 -4.39 6.15 37.62
CA THR A 331 -5.19 5.75 38.77
C THR A 331 -6.67 5.84 38.39
N ALA A 332 -7.37 4.70 38.42
CA ALA A 332 -8.81 4.67 38.33
C ALA A 332 -9.38 5.66 39.35
N ARG A 333 -10.00 6.73 38.85
CA ARG A 333 -10.74 7.70 39.66
C ARG A 333 -11.88 6.88 40.30
N ARG A 334 -11.74 6.54 41.58
CA ARG A 334 -12.85 5.97 42.36
C ARG A 334 -14.02 6.95 42.28
N PRO A 335 -15.25 6.49 42.04
CA PRO A 335 -16.41 7.37 42.13
C PRO A 335 -16.48 7.96 43.55
N HIS A 336 -16.65 9.29 43.63
CA HIS A 336 -17.00 9.96 44.87
C HIS A 336 -18.34 9.39 45.38
N PRO A 337 -18.50 9.11 46.69
CA PRO A 337 -19.79 8.77 47.23
C PRO A 337 -20.70 10.00 47.18
N GLU A 338 -21.93 9.80 46.73
CA GLU A 338 -23.01 10.77 46.77
C GLU A 338 -23.22 11.25 48.22
N GLU A 339 -23.09 12.56 48.45
CA GLU A 339 -23.61 13.20 49.66
C GLU A 339 -25.12 13.41 49.48
N ASN A 340 -25.86 12.64 50.26
CA ASN A 340 -27.30 12.76 50.40
C ASN A 340 -27.60 13.82 51.49
N THR A 341 -28.06 15.00 51.07
CA THR A 341 -28.82 15.96 51.90
C THR A 341 -29.76 16.76 51.02
#